data_AF-A0A1D2SBF5-F1
#
_entry.id   AF-A0A1D2SBF5-F1
#
_cell.length_a   1.000
_cell.length_b   1.000
_cell.length_c   1.000
_cell.angle_alpha   90.00
_cell.angle_beta   90.00
_cell.angle_gamma   90.00
#
_symmetry.space_group_name_H-M   'P 1'
#
loop_
_entity.id
_entity.type
_entity.pdbx_description
1 polymer ?
#
loop_
_entity_poly.entity_id
_entity_poly.type
_entity_poly.pdbx_seq_one_letter_code
_entity_poly.pdbx_strand_id
1 'polypeptide(L)'
;MDHIPLSHLSFDRGIERITYSREDTPLELPAREQAAPPDIDVQPELQALLSLPTLDDSLNAALRPQLANRELLAPSRFRQALETTLHGLTEAAQKAQTSADAGLAEGGDNARVLNRAVRLLKEESALRELLQMYRSALYQG
;
A
#
# COMPACT_ATOMS: atom_id res chain seq x y z
N MET A 1 -23.76 15.32 59.47
CA MET A 1 -24.47 15.46 58.18
C MET A 1 -24.49 16.95 57.87
N ASP A 2 -23.82 17.30 56.76
CA ASP A 2 -24.15 18.41 55.85
C ASP A 2 -23.90 19.86 56.31
N HIS A 3 -23.21 20.77 55.60
CA HIS A 3 -22.46 20.81 54.33
C HIS A 3 -21.51 22.03 54.42
N ILE A 4 -20.36 22.04 53.75
CA ILE A 4 -19.71 23.30 53.35
C ILE A 4 -19.58 23.29 51.82
N PRO A 5 -20.28 24.19 51.11
CA PRO A 5 -20.23 24.27 49.65
C PRO A 5 -18.95 24.97 49.20
N LEU A 6 -18.14 24.31 48.37
CA LEU A 6 -17.00 24.92 47.68
C LEU A 6 -17.53 25.81 46.56
N SER A 7 -17.82 27.05 46.92
CA SER A 7 -18.15 28.13 45.99
C SER A 7 -16.88 28.90 45.62
N HIS A 8 -16.46 28.70 44.37
CA HIS A 8 -15.90 29.73 43.48
C HIS A 8 -14.84 30.69 44.06
N LEU A 9 -13.56 30.31 44.00
CA LEU A 9 -12.45 31.28 44.11
C LEU A 9 -11.97 31.70 42.72
N SER A 10 -12.36 32.90 42.30
CA SER A 10 -11.78 33.63 41.18
C SER A 10 -10.59 34.46 41.67
N PHE A 11 -9.39 34.20 41.14
CA PHE A 11 -8.17 34.92 41.47
C PHE A 11 -7.94 36.06 40.47
N ASP A 12 -8.48 37.26 40.74
CA ASP A 12 -8.36 38.40 39.83
C ASP A 12 -7.28 39.43 40.23
N ARG A 13 -6.62 39.31 41.41
CA ARG A 13 -5.48 40.17 41.77
C ARG A 13 -4.46 39.42 42.62
N GLY A 14 -3.17 39.58 42.29
CA GLY A 14 -2.04 38.83 42.86
C GLY A 14 -1.85 39.01 44.37
N ILE A 15 -1.14 38.05 44.98
CA ILE A 15 -0.79 38.05 46.40
C ILE A 15 0.33 39.08 46.63
N GLU A 16 -0.01 40.27 47.14
CA GLU A 16 0.97 41.35 47.34
C GLU A 16 1.84 41.20 48.60
N ARG A 17 1.48 40.36 49.59
CA ARG A 17 2.32 40.22 50.79
C ARG A 17 2.04 38.93 51.56
N ILE A 18 3.08 38.18 51.88
CA ILE A 18 3.05 37.05 52.82
C ILE A 18 3.83 37.47 54.07
N THR A 19 3.15 37.69 55.19
CA THR A 19 3.79 37.86 56.49
C THR A 19 3.93 36.49 57.16
N TYR A 20 5.17 36.07 57.41
CA TYR A 20 5.47 34.85 58.15
C TYR A 20 5.24 35.06 59.65
N SER A 21 4.14 34.52 60.19
CA SER A 21 4.07 34.19 61.60
C SER A 21 4.93 32.96 61.83
N ARG A 22 6.06 33.14 62.51
CA ARG A 22 6.95 32.05 62.92
C ARG A 22 6.27 31.29 64.05
N GLU A 23 5.49 30.28 63.70
CA GLU A 23 5.18 29.15 64.57
C GLU A 23 5.98 27.96 64.05
N ASP A 24 6.88 27.45 64.92
CA ASP A 24 7.76 26.32 64.69
C ASP A 24 6.93 25.04 64.45
N THR A 25 6.42 24.91 63.24
CA THR A 25 5.81 23.68 62.73
C THR A 25 6.76 23.15 61.66
N PRO A 26 7.25 21.90 61.77
CA PRO A 26 8.13 21.35 60.74
C PRO A 26 7.38 21.37 59.40
N LEU A 27 7.97 22.07 58.43
CA LEU A 27 7.48 22.13 57.06
C LEU A 27 7.77 20.78 56.40
N GLU A 28 6.97 19.76 56.71
CA GLU A 28 6.98 18.52 55.94
C GLU A 28 6.43 18.82 54.54
N LEU A 29 7.20 18.44 53.52
CA LEU A 29 6.71 18.47 52.14
C LEU A 29 5.42 17.65 52.10
N PRO A 30 4.36 18.11 51.40
CA PRO A 30 3.18 17.29 51.17
C PRO A 30 3.65 15.93 50.68
N ALA A 31 3.21 14.87 51.34
CA ALA A 31 3.58 13.51 50.95
C ALA A 31 3.35 13.40 49.44
N ARG A 32 4.39 13.01 48.69
CA ARG A 32 4.19 12.56 47.31
C ARG A 32 3.24 11.39 47.42
N GLU A 33 1.96 11.63 47.21
CA GLU A 33 1.07 10.58 46.75
C GLU A 33 1.77 10.04 45.52
N GLN A 34 2.30 8.81 45.66
CA GLN A 34 2.70 8.02 44.52
C GLN A 34 1.39 7.74 43.80
N ALA A 35 0.93 8.69 43.00
CA ALA A 35 -0.07 8.44 42.00
C ALA A 35 0.46 7.23 41.23
N ALA A 36 -0.26 6.11 41.32
CA ALA A 36 0.07 4.95 40.52
C ALA A 36 0.24 5.44 39.08
N PRO A 37 1.23 4.92 38.33
CA PRO A 37 1.34 5.23 36.91
C PRO A 37 -0.07 5.07 36.32
N PRO A 38 -0.58 6.06 35.58
CA PRO A 38 -1.90 5.93 35.02
C PRO A 38 -1.94 4.63 34.20
N ASP A 39 -2.95 3.78 34.43
CA ASP A 39 -3.24 2.57 33.64
C ASP A 39 -3.71 2.94 32.23
N ILE A 40 -3.12 3.97 31.63
CA ILE A 40 -3.28 4.29 30.23
C ILE A 40 -2.38 3.30 29.53
N ASP A 41 -2.99 2.32 28.86
CA ASP A 41 -2.31 1.58 27.82
C ASP A 41 -1.66 2.61 26.89
N VAL A 42 -0.34 2.77 26.95
CA VAL A 42 0.45 3.65 26.06
C VAL A 42 0.68 2.96 24.70
N GLN A 43 0.40 1.65 24.64
CA GLN A 43 0.51 0.86 23.43
C GLN A 43 -0.39 1.27 22.26
N PRO A 44 -1.69 1.63 22.40
CA PRO A 44 -2.58 1.86 21.27
C PRO A 44 -2.17 3.09 20.46
N GLU A 45 -1.62 4.13 21.10
CA GLU A 45 -1.19 5.35 20.42
C GLU A 45 0.16 5.16 19.71
N LEU A 46 1.10 4.44 20.33
CA LEU A 46 2.35 4.02 19.68
C LEU A 46 2.09 3.03 18.55
N GLN A 47 1.16 2.09 18.72
CA GLN A 47 0.73 1.15 17.67
C GLN A 47 0.10 1.92 16.51
N ALA A 48 -0.71 2.95 16.79
CA ALA A 48 -1.26 3.83 15.76
C ALA A 48 -0.14 4.53 14.98
N LEU A 49 0.85 5.12 15.68
CA LEU A 49 2.01 5.78 15.05
C LEU A 49 2.89 4.82 14.23
N LEU A 50 3.12 3.61 14.73
CA LEU A 50 3.92 2.58 14.06
C LEU A 50 3.17 1.88 12.91
N SER A 51 1.84 2.03 12.85
CA SER A 51 1.02 1.51 11.75
C SER A 51 0.90 2.48 10.56
N LEU A 52 1.46 3.70 10.66
CA LEU A 52 1.46 4.62 9.53
C LEU A 52 2.38 4.11 8.41
N PRO A 53 1.92 4.15 7.15
CA PRO A 53 2.73 3.78 6.01
C PRO A 53 3.95 4.71 5.94
N THR A 54 5.13 4.10 5.85
CA THR A 54 6.40 4.82 5.75
C THR A 54 6.64 5.32 4.32
N LEU A 55 7.62 6.21 4.16
CA LEU A 55 8.11 6.59 2.83
C LEU A 55 8.55 5.35 2.04
N ASP A 56 9.21 4.39 2.69
CA ASP A 56 9.64 3.14 2.07
C ASP A 56 8.46 2.30 1.58
N ASP A 57 7.35 2.28 2.30
CA ASP A 57 6.12 1.61 1.86
C ASP A 57 5.53 2.29 0.62
N SER A 58 5.53 3.63 0.59
CA SER A 58 5.04 4.40 -0.56
C SER A 58 5.93 4.21 -1.80
N LEU A 59 7.25 4.17 -1.62
CA LEU A 59 8.20 3.92 -2.69
C LEU A 59 8.07 2.49 -3.21
N ASN A 60 7.97 1.50 -2.30
CA ASN A 60 7.74 0.12 -2.69
C ASN A 60 6.40 -0.07 -3.42
N ALA A 61 5.35 0.63 -3.01
CA ALA A 61 4.06 0.60 -3.70
C ALA A 61 4.16 1.22 -5.10
N ALA A 62 4.89 2.34 -5.26
CA ALA A 62 5.07 3.02 -6.54
C ALA A 62 5.97 2.24 -7.52
N LEU A 63 6.99 1.54 -7.00
CA LEU A 63 7.94 0.76 -7.80
C LEU A 63 7.39 -0.61 -8.21
N ARG A 64 6.36 -1.12 -7.53
CA ARG A 64 5.77 -2.42 -7.88
C ARG A 64 4.95 -2.29 -9.16
N PRO A 65 5.17 -3.17 -10.16
CA PRO A 65 4.30 -3.21 -11.31
C PRO A 65 2.88 -3.54 -10.85
N GLN A 66 1.91 -2.73 -11.28
CA GLN A 66 0.50 -2.98 -11.03
C GLN A 66 0.05 -4.17 -11.90
N LEU A 67 0.27 -5.37 -11.38
CA LEU A 67 -0.14 -6.61 -12.04
C LEU A 67 -1.55 -6.95 -11.61
N ALA A 68 -2.49 -6.94 -12.56
CA ALA A 68 -3.87 -7.38 -12.33
C ALA A 68 -3.93 -8.85 -11.87
N ASN A 69 -3.00 -9.69 -12.34
CA ASN A 69 -2.87 -11.07 -11.91
C ASN A 69 -1.43 -11.36 -11.45
N ARG A 70 -1.26 -11.56 -10.14
CA ARG A 70 0.04 -11.89 -9.51
C ARG A 70 0.61 -13.24 -9.95
N GLU A 71 -0.23 -14.17 -10.40
CA GLU A 71 0.24 -15.48 -10.85
C GLU A 71 1.13 -15.37 -12.09
N LEU A 72 1.02 -14.30 -12.87
CA LEU A 72 1.87 -14.02 -14.03
C LEU A 72 3.34 -13.77 -13.66
N LEU A 73 3.67 -13.60 -12.38
CA LEU A 73 5.06 -13.54 -11.92
C LEU A 73 5.76 -14.92 -12.02
N ALA A 74 4.99 -16.01 -12.00
CA ALA A 74 5.57 -17.35 -12.16
C ALA A 74 5.88 -17.61 -13.65
N PRO A 75 7.12 -18.00 -14.01
CA PRO A 75 7.51 -18.16 -15.42
C PRO A 75 6.68 -19.17 -16.22
N SER A 76 6.15 -20.22 -15.57
CA SER A 76 5.26 -21.20 -16.18
C SER A 76 3.87 -20.62 -16.46
N ARG A 77 3.30 -19.91 -15.48
CA ARG A 77 2.00 -19.23 -15.61
C ARG A 77 2.04 -18.14 -16.65
N PHE A 78 3.13 -17.37 -16.71
CA PHE A 78 3.33 -16.36 -17.73
C PHE A 78 3.34 -16.97 -19.14
N ARG A 79 4.08 -18.06 -19.35
CA ARG A 79 4.11 -18.76 -20.65
C ARG A 79 2.74 -19.27 -21.05
N GLN A 80 2.04 -19.94 -20.13
CA GLN A 80 0.69 -20.44 -20.37
C GLN A 80 -0.29 -19.31 -20.72
N ALA A 81 -0.23 -18.18 -20.01
CA ALA A 81 -1.07 -17.02 -20.29
C ALA A 81 -0.74 -16.43 -21.67
N LEU A 82 0.54 -16.33 -22.03
CA LEU A 82 0.98 -15.85 -23.34
C LEU A 82 0.43 -16.76 -24.46
N GLU A 83 0.58 -18.08 -24.36
CA GLU A 83 0.03 -19.03 -25.34
C GLU A 83 -1.50 -18.90 -25.46
N THR A 84 -2.19 -18.81 -24.33
CA THR A 84 -3.66 -18.67 -24.31
C THR A 84 -4.10 -17.36 -24.98
N THR A 85 -3.42 -16.26 -24.70
CA THR A 85 -3.71 -14.96 -25.32
C THR A 85 -3.40 -14.95 -26.82
N LEU A 86 -2.30 -15.56 -27.24
CA LEU A 86 -1.97 -15.75 -28.66
C LEU A 86 -3.08 -16.51 -29.37
N HIS A 87 -3.52 -17.63 -28.79
CA HIS A 87 -4.59 -18.44 -29.36
C HIS A 87 -5.89 -17.64 -29.49
N GLY A 88 -6.33 -16.97 -28.41
CA GLY A 88 -7.52 -16.14 -28.42
C GLY A 88 -7.45 -14.98 -29.43
N LEU A 89 -6.30 -14.33 -29.57
CA LEU A 89 -6.10 -13.27 -30.57
C LEU A 89 -6.10 -13.81 -31.99
N THR A 90 -5.53 -14.99 -32.24
CA THR A 90 -5.59 -15.62 -33.57
C THR A 90 -7.01 -15.98 -33.98
N GLU A 91 -7.82 -16.51 -33.06
CA GLU A 91 -9.23 -16.80 -33.33
C GLU A 91 -10.03 -15.52 -33.58
N ALA A 92 -9.79 -14.47 -32.78
CA ALA A 92 -10.43 -13.17 -32.95
C ALA A 92 -10.04 -12.53 -34.29
N ALA A 93 -8.76 -12.61 -34.68
CA ALA A 93 -8.28 -12.12 -35.97
C ALA A 93 -8.95 -12.87 -37.13
N GLN A 94 -9.12 -14.19 -37.02
CA GLN A 94 -9.77 -15.00 -38.04
C GLN A 94 -11.26 -14.65 -38.18
N LYS A 95 -11.98 -14.48 -37.07
CA LYS A 95 -13.38 -14.03 -37.06
C LYS A 95 -13.54 -12.63 -37.67
N ALA A 96 -12.63 -11.71 -37.33
CA ALA A 96 -12.61 -10.37 -37.90
C ALA A 96 -12.33 -10.39 -39.40
N GLN A 97 -11.43 -11.27 -39.86
CA GLN A 97 -11.13 -11.46 -41.28
C GLN A 97 -12.34 -11.99 -42.04
N THR A 98 -13.03 -13.01 -41.52
CA THR A 98 -14.28 -13.52 -42.14
C THR A 98 -15.36 -12.44 -42.23
N SER A 99 -15.44 -11.56 -41.23
CA SER A 99 -16.37 -10.42 -41.24
C SER A 99 -15.98 -9.35 -42.26
N ALA A 100 -14.67 -9.12 -42.44
CA ALA A 100 -14.14 -8.22 -43.47
C ALA A 100 -14.43 -8.73 -44.89
N ASP A 101 -14.25 -10.03 -45.12
CA ASP A 101 -14.51 -10.69 -46.40
C ASP A 101 -16.01 -10.68 -46.76
N ALA A 102 -16.88 -10.63 -45.75
CA ALA A 102 -18.33 -10.45 -45.90
C ALA A 102 -18.74 -8.99 -46.20
N GLY A 103 -17.78 -8.06 -46.37
CA GLY A 103 -18.04 -6.67 -46.76
C GLY A 103 -18.42 -5.73 -45.61
N LEU A 104 -18.28 -6.14 -44.36
CA LEU A 104 -18.51 -5.27 -43.20
C LEU A 104 -17.28 -4.37 -42.99
N ALA A 105 -17.47 -3.06 -43.16
CA ALA A 105 -16.37 -2.07 -43.08
C ALA A 105 -15.60 -2.13 -41.75
N GLU A 106 -16.27 -2.34 -40.61
CA GLU A 106 -15.62 -2.47 -39.30
C GLU A 106 -14.78 -3.75 -39.15
N GLY A 107 -15.07 -4.80 -39.92
CA GLY A 107 -14.32 -6.05 -39.89
C GLY A 107 -12.90 -5.88 -40.45
N GLY A 108 -12.75 -5.07 -41.50
CA GLY A 108 -11.47 -4.88 -42.19
C GLY A 108 -10.40 -4.21 -41.35
N ASP A 109 -10.75 -3.12 -40.65
CA ASP A 109 -9.80 -2.41 -39.80
C ASP A 109 -9.45 -3.22 -38.54
N ASN A 110 -10.45 -3.86 -37.93
CA ASN A 110 -10.22 -4.76 -36.79
C ASN A 110 -9.33 -5.96 -37.17
N ALA A 111 -9.55 -6.57 -38.33
CA ALA A 111 -8.71 -7.67 -38.81
C ALA A 111 -7.25 -7.23 -38.98
N ARG A 112 -6.98 -6.03 -39.52
CA ARG A 112 -5.62 -5.50 -39.67
C ARG A 112 -4.92 -5.30 -38.33
N VAL A 113 -5.61 -4.68 -37.37
CA VAL A 113 -5.07 -4.41 -36.02
C VAL A 113 -4.79 -5.73 -35.30
N LEU A 114 -5.73 -6.69 -35.34
CA LEU A 114 -5.57 -7.99 -34.69
C LEU A 114 -4.44 -8.81 -35.33
N ASN A 115 -4.33 -8.84 -36.66
CA ASN A 115 -3.23 -9.51 -37.35
C ASN A 115 -1.87 -8.90 -36.99
N ARG A 116 -1.79 -7.57 -36.87
CA ARG A 116 -0.58 -6.90 -36.39
C ARG A 116 -0.24 -7.28 -34.95
N ALA A 117 -1.24 -7.29 -34.06
CA ALA A 117 -1.04 -7.69 -32.66
C ALA A 117 -0.56 -9.15 -32.54
N VAL A 118 -1.15 -10.07 -33.31
CA VAL A 118 -0.72 -11.48 -33.38
C VAL A 118 0.73 -11.58 -33.83
N ARG A 119 1.13 -10.83 -34.87
CA ARG A 119 2.51 -10.84 -35.37
C ARG A 119 3.50 -10.36 -34.29
N LEU A 120 3.21 -9.22 -33.67
CA LEU A 120 4.06 -8.67 -32.61
C LEU A 120 4.20 -9.64 -31.44
N LEU A 121 3.09 -10.27 -31.03
CA LEU A 121 3.10 -11.19 -29.89
C LEU A 121 3.87 -12.50 -30.21
N LYS A 122 3.87 -12.95 -31.46
CA LYS A 122 4.71 -14.06 -31.93
C LYS A 122 6.20 -13.71 -31.96
N GLU A 123 6.54 -12.50 -32.36
CA GLU A 123 7.93 -12.02 -32.33
C GLU A 123 8.45 -11.97 -30.88
N GLU A 124 7.64 -11.45 -29.96
CA GLU A 124 7.96 -11.46 -28.51
C GLU A 124 8.12 -12.86 -27.93
N SER A 125 7.26 -13.82 -28.30
CA SER A 125 7.40 -15.21 -27.83
C SER A 125 8.70 -15.84 -28.33
N ALA A 126 9.05 -15.64 -29.60
CA ALA A 126 10.29 -16.16 -30.18
C ALA A 126 11.54 -15.55 -29.52
N LEU A 127 11.53 -14.25 -29.22
CA LEU A 127 12.64 -13.59 -28.51
C LEU A 127 12.85 -14.17 -27.10
N ARG A 128 11.76 -14.51 -26.41
CA ARG A 128 11.83 -15.13 -25.06
C ARG A 128 12.38 -16.54 -25.10
N GLU A 129 12.01 -17.33 -26.11
CA GLU A 129 12.59 -18.65 -26.33
C GLU A 129 14.09 -18.57 -26.62
N LEU A 130 14.50 -17.62 -27.48
CA LEU A 130 15.90 -17.35 -27.78
C LEU A 130 16.69 -16.97 -26.52
N LEU A 131 16.13 -16.09 -25.68
CA LEU A 131 16.74 -15.71 -24.40
C LEU A 131 16.88 -16.91 -23.46
N GLN A 132 15.86 -17.76 -23.37
CA GLN A 132 15.90 -18.97 -22.56
C GLN A 132 16.98 -19.94 -23.06
N MET A 133 17.14 -20.10 -24.37
CA MET A 133 18.20 -20.90 -24.99
C MET A 133 19.59 -20.36 -24.63
N TYR A 134 19.83 -19.06 -24.79
CA TYR A 134 21.11 -18.46 -24.39
C TYR A 134 21.38 -18.60 -22.90
N ARG A 135 20.35 -18.44 -22.07
CA ARG A 135 20.46 -18.66 -20.63
C ARG A 135 20.87 -20.10 -20.32
N SER A 136 20.27 -21.09 -20.99
CA SER A 136 20.68 -22.49 -20.81
C SER A 136 22.10 -22.78 -21.29
N ALA A 137 22.53 -22.19 -22.40
CA ALA A 137 23.89 -22.33 -22.92
C ALA A 137 24.93 -21.75 -21.95
N LEU A 138 24.64 -20.60 -21.33
CA LEU A 138 25.49 -19.99 -20.32
C LEU A 138 25.62 -20.82 -19.04
N TYR A 139 24.60 -21.60 -18.67
CA TYR A 139 24.68 -22.50 -17.50
C TYR A 139 25.34 -23.84 -17.80
N GLN A 140 25.52 -24.19 -19.07
CA GLN A 140 26.16 -25.44 -19.50
C GLN A 140 27.66 -25.31 -19.79
N GLY A 141 28.19 -24.09 -19.92
CA GLY A 141 29.61 -23.78 -20.06
C GLY A 141 30.22 -23.32 -18.74
#